data_AF-D9XZG1-F1
#
_entry.id   AF-D9XZG1-F1
#
_cell.length_a   1.000
_cell.length_b   1.000
_cell.length_c   1.000
_cell.angle_alpha   90.00
_cell.angle_beta   90.00
_cell.angle_gamma   90.00
#
_symmetry.space_group_name_H-M   'P 1'
#
loop_
_entity.id
_entity.type
_entity.pdbx_description
1 polymer ?
#
loop_
_entity_poly.entity_id
_entity_poly.type
_entity_poly.pdbx_seq_one_letter_code
_entity_poly.pdbx_strand_id
1 'polypeptide(L)'
;MTGNMQQSDARLTKNGIESLNQARSEIVKSRKHVETLKDVLRSKYKGGDGAAYGELLRLWDEKCAIVQRNVEDMIDKLGGSRQTQARTQAAAMDSIAQGSATSQAVFDALKNA
;
A
#
# COMPACT_ATOMS: atom_id res chain seq x y z
N MET A 1 21.50 -16.16 -5.64
CA MET A 1 21.26 -14.69 -5.62
C MET A 1 19.78 -14.31 -5.62
N THR A 2 18.89 -15.14 -6.18
CA THR A 2 17.43 -14.91 -6.26
C THR A 2 16.71 -14.82 -4.90
N GLY A 3 17.08 -15.62 -3.89
CA GLY A 3 16.43 -15.59 -2.57
C GLY A 3 16.60 -14.27 -1.79
N ASN A 4 17.80 -13.67 -1.82
CA ASN A 4 18.05 -12.39 -1.13
C ASN A 4 17.29 -11.22 -1.77
N MET A 5 17.14 -11.23 -3.10
CA MET A 5 16.43 -10.18 -3.83
C MET A 5 14.92 -10.23 -3.54
N GLN A 6 14.35 -11.45 -3.47
CA GLN A 6 12.93 -11.67 -3.14
C GLN A 6 12.59 -11.28 -1.69
N GLN A 7 13.46 -11.62 -0.74
CA GLN A 7 13.28 -11.23 0.65
C GLN A 7 13.36 -9.71 0.83
N SER A 8 14.22 -9.04 0.04
CA SER A 8 14.33 -7.58 0.00
C SER A 8 13.04 -6.92 -0.51
N ASP A 9 12.49 -7.36 -1.65
CA ASP A 9 11.26 -6.81 -2.23
C ASP A 9 10.05 -6.99 -1.31
N ALA A 10 9.93 -8.16 -0.69
CA ALA A 10 8.90 -8.43 0.29
C ALA A 10 9.02 -7.49 1.49
N ARG A 11 10.24 -7.25 1.99
CA ARG A 11 10.47 -6.33 3.12
C ARG A 11 10.16 -4.88 2.75
N LEU A 12 10.58 -4.42 1.58
CA LEU A 12 10.30 -3.06 1.09
C LEU A 12 8.80 -2.82 0.93
N THR A 13 8.07 -3.80 0.38
CA THR A 13 6.61 -3.71 0.26
C THR A 13 5.93 -3.66 1.62
N LYS A 14 6.43 -4.43 2.62
CA LYS A 14 5.92 -4.37 4.00
C LYS A 14 6.08 -2.97 4.59
N ASN A 15 7.30 -2.44 4.51
CA ASN A 15 7.63 -1.14 5.05
C ASN A 15 6.79 -0.04 4.37
N GLY A 16 6.61 -0.12 3.05
CA GLY A 16 5.77 0.80 2.30
C GLY A 16 4.32 0.80 2.78
N ILE A 17 3.71 -0.38 2.97
CA ILE A 17 2.36 -0.50 3.51
C ILE A 17 2.27 0.06 4.95
N GLU A 18 3.26 -0.20 5.80
CA GLU A 18 3.31 0.37 7.15
C GLU A 18 3.39 1.90 7.14
N SER A 19 4.24 2.48 6.29
CA SER A 19 4.35 3.93 6.13
C SER A 19 3.06 4.56 5.58
N LEU A 20 2.40 3.91 4.62
CA LEU A 20 1.11 4.38 4.09
C LEU A 20 0.00 4.32 5.15
N ASN A 21 -0.04 3.27 5.98
CA ASN A 21 -0.97 3.19 7.09
C ASN A 21 -0.74 4.29 8.15
N GLN A 22 0.52 4.62 8.45
CA GLN A 22 0.85 5.75 9.30
C GLN A 22 0.38 7.07 8.69
N ALA A 23 0.68 7.31 7.41
CA ALA A 23 0.22 8.51 6.70
C ALA A 23 -1.30 8.64 6.73
N ARG A 24 -2.03 7.55 6.51
CA ARG A 24 -3.50 7.52 6.61
C ARG A 24 -3.98 7.95 8.01
N SER A 25 -3.36 7.42 9.07
CA SER A 25 -3.69 7.77 10.45
C SER A 25 -3.47 9.25 10.75
N GLU A 26 -2.35 9.80 10.29
CA GLU A 26 -2.03 11.23 10.49
C GLU A 26 -2.97 12.17 9.71
N ILE A 27 -3.42 11.77 8.52
CA ILE A 27 -4.45 12.51 7.78
C ILE A 27 -5.76 12.54 8.58
N VAL A 28 -6.21 11.41 9.13
CA VAL A 28 -7.42 11.34 9.95
C VAL A 28 -7.31 12.23 11.19
N LYS A 29 -6.18 12.20 11.89
CA LYS A 29 -5.91 13.08 13.04
C LYS A 29 -5.96 14.56 12.65
N SER A 30 -5.32 14.90 11.54
CA SER A 30 -5.28 16.29 11.04
C SER A 30 -6.68 16.79 10.71
N ARG A 31 -7.51 15.97 10.05
CA ARG A 31 -8.92 16.31 9.75
C ARG A 31 -9.73 16.55 11.02
N LYS A 32 -9.55 15.71 12.04
CA LYS A 32 -10.20 15.90 13.35
C LYS A 32 -9.80 17.23 13.99
N HIS A 33 -8.52 17.60 13.97
CA HIS A 33 -8.07 18.88 14.50
C HIS A 33 -8.68 20.07 13.76
N VAL A 34 -8.76 20.00 12.42
CA VAL A 34 -9.35 21.07 11.62
C VAL A 34 -10.84 21.22 11.87
N GLU A 35 -11.59 20.12 12.04
CA GLU A 35 -13.00 20.21 12.43
C GLU A 35 -13.19 20.83 13.82
N THR A 36 -12.36 20.48 14.81
CA THR A 36 -12.39 21.19 16.11
C THR A 36 -12.11 22.68 15.96
N LEU A 37 -11.16 23.06 15.09
CA LEU A 37 -10.85 24.46 14.79
C LEU A 37 -12.01 25.18 14.11
N LYS A 38 -12.74 24.50 13.23
CA LYS A 38 -13.91 25.03 12.53
C LYS A 38 -15.01 25.46 13.50
N ASP A 39 -15.26 24.67 14.54
CA ASP A 39 -16.25 25.01 15.56
C ASP A 39 -15.84 26.26 16.35
N VAL A 40 -14.56 26.38 16.69
CA VAL A 40 -14.00 27.58 17.34
C VAL A 40 -14.11 28.79 16.41
N LEU A 41 -13.73 28.65 15.14
CA LEU A 41 -13.74 29.73 14.17
C LEU A 41 -15.16 30.21 13.87
N ARG A 42 -16.14 29.30 13.73
CA ARG A 42 -17.56 29.64 13.59
C ARG A 42 -18.10 30.41 14.80
N SER A 43 -17.60 30.12 16.00
CA SER A 43 -18.02 30.85 17.21
C SER A 43 -17.45 32.28 17.25
N LYS A 44 -16.28 32.51 16.64
CA LYS A 44 -15.53 33.78 16.72
C LYS A 44 -15.73 34.70 15.50
N TYR A 45 -15.85 34.15 14.31
CA TYR A 45 -16.01 34.89 13.06
C TYR A 45 -17.47 34.82 12.59
N LYS A 46 -18.16 35.97 12.59
CA LYS A 46 -19.54 36.11 12.10
C LYS A 46 -19.57 36.91 10.79
N GLY A 47 -20.65 36.78 10.02
CA GLY A 47 -20.83 37.51 8.77
C GLY A 47 -19.97 36.95 7.63
N GLY A 48 -19.54 37.83 6.71
CA GLY A 48 -18.82 37.45 5.49
C GLY A 48 -17.52 36.67 5.73
N ASP A 49 -16.76 37.04 6.76
CA ASP A 49 -15.49 36.37 7.10
C ASP A 49 -15.69 34.92 7.54
N GLY A 50 -16.73 34.67 8.36
CA GLY A 50 -17.07 33.32 8.80
C GLY A 50 -17.49 32.41 7.64
N ALA A 51 -18.18 32.97 6.63
CA ALA A 51 -18.55 32.24 5.43
C ALA A 51 -17.33 31.89 4.56
N ALA A 52 -16.43 32.85 4.33
CA ALA A 52 -15.20 32.63 3.57
C ALA A 52 -14.29 31.60 4.24
N TYR A 53 -14.14 31.66 5.56
CA TYR A 53 -13.34 30.69 6.32
C TYR A 53 -13.99 29.30 6.31
N GLY A 54 -15.31 29.23 6.40
CA GLY A 54 -16.06 27.97 6.28
C GLY A 54 -15.84 27.29 4.92
N GLU A 55 -15.83 28.07 3.85
CA GLU A 55 -15.56 27.56 2.50
C GLU A 55 -14.12 27.07 2.33
N LEU A 56 -13.14 27.81 2.88
CA LEU A 56 -11.74 27.39 2.87
C LEU A 56 -11.55 26.03 3.57
N LEU A 57 -12.18 25.85 4.73
CA LEU A 57 -12.11 24.59 5.49
C LEU A 57 -12.78 23.44 4.75
N ARG A 58 -13.91 23.71 4.07
CA ARG A 58 -14.60 22.74 3.23
C ARG A 58 -13.71 22.27 2.08
N LEU A 59 -13.09 23.20 1.35
CA LEU A 59 -12.17 22.89 0.25
C LEU A 59 -10.96 22.09 0.73
N TRP A 60 -10.39 22.47 1.88
CA TRP A 60 -9.29 21.72 2.49
C TRP A 60 -9.69 20.28 2.80
N ASP A 61 -10.87 20.05 3.40
CA ASP A 61 -11.36 18.72 3.73
C ASP A 61 -11.56 17.84 2.47
N GLU A 62 -12.08 18.42 1.38
CA GLU A 62 -12.18 17.74 0.09
C GLU A 62 -10.81 17.29 -0.44
N LYS A 63 -9.78 18.14 -0.33
CA LYS A 63 -8.42 17.77 -0.74
C LYS A 63 -7.86 16.66 0.14
N CYS A 64 -8.07 16.72 1.45
CA CYS A 64 -7.67 15.63 2.35
C CYS A 64 -8.36 14.31 2.00
N ALA A 65 -9.64 14.34 1.62
CA ALA A 65 -10.37 13.14 1.20
C ALA A 65 -9.81 12.53 -0.11
N ILE A 66 -9.27 13.35 -1.02
CA ILE A 66 -8.59 12.86 -2.23
C ILE A 66 -7.25 12.20 -1.86
N VAL A 67 -6.43 12.86 -1.02
CA VAL A 67 -5.14 12.30 -0.58
C VAL A 67 -5.36 10.99 0.17
N GLN A 68 -6.35 10.91 1.05
CA GLN A 68 -6.69 9.70 1.79
C GLN A 68 -7.05 8.54 0.85
N ARG A 69 -7.91 8.78 -0.15
CA ARG A 69 -8.25 7.77 -1.18
C ARG A 69 -7.02 7.30 -1.94
N ASN A 70 -6.13 8.20 -2.35
CA ASN A 70 -4.91 7.82 -3.05
C ASN A 70 -3.99 6.94 -2.18
N VAL A 71 -3.92 7.20 -0.86
CA VAL A 71 -3.16 6.37 0.09
C VAL A 71 -3.78 4.98 0.23
N GLU A 72 -5.11 4.90 0.36
CA GLU A 72 -5.86 3.65 0.43
C GLU A 72 -5.67 2.81 -0.85
N ASP A 73 -5.81 3.42 -2.03
CA ASP A 73 -5.57 2.78 -3.32
C ASP A 73 -4.13 2.22 -3.45
N MET A 74 -3.13 2.93 -2.91
CA MET A 74 -1.74 2.46 -2.93
C MET A 74 -1.53 1.28 -1.99
N ILE A 75 -2.17 1.26 -0.82
CA ILE A 75 -2.14 0.12 0.10
C ILE A 75 -2.72 -1.12 -0.59
N ASP A 76 -3.87 -0.96 -1.25
CA ASP A 76 -4.55 -2.05 -1.96
C ASP A 76 -3.71 -2.58 -3.12
N LYS A 77 -3.11 -1.69 -3.92
CA LYS A 77 -2.22 -2.07 -5.03
C LYS A 77 -0.98 -2.82 -4.54
N LEU A 78 -0.34 -2.36 -3.47
CA LEU A 78 0.81 -3.05 -2.89
C LEU A 78 0.42 -4.41 -2.29
N GLY A 79 -0.75 -4.50 -1.65
CA GLY A 79 -1.31 -5.76 -1.16
C GLY A 79 -1.60 -6.78 -2.27
N GLY A 80 -2.27 -6.34 -3.34
CA GLY A 80 -2.57 -7.16 -4.52
C GLY A 80 -1.33 -7.58 -5.30
N SER A 81 -0.35 -6.68 -5.46
CA SER A 81 0.95 -6.98 -6.09
C SER A 81 1.67 -8.11 -5.35
N ARG A 82 1.68 -8.06 -4.02
CA ARG A 82 2.27 -9.12 -3.18
C ARG A 82 1.62 -10.49 -3.39
N GLN A 83 0.29 -10.54 -3.44
CA GLN A 83 -0.42 -11.80 -3.65
C GLN A 83 -0.12 -12.38 -5.03
N THR A 84 -0.08 -11.53 -6.05
CA THR A 84 0.29 -11.92 -7.42
C THR A 84 1.73 -12.44 -7.49
N GLN A 85 2.67 -11.72 -6.88
CA GLN A 85 4.08 -12.08 -6.88
C GLN A 85 4.34 -13.42 -6.15
N ALA A 86 3.61 -13.68 -5.05
CA ALA A 86 3.68 -14.97 -4.35
C ALA A 86 3.19 -16.14 -5.22
N ARG A 87 2.09 -15.95 -5.98
CA ARG A 87 1.57 -16.97 -6.92
C ARG A 87 2.55 -17.27 -8.05
N THR A 88 3.12 -16.23 -8.66
CA THR A 88 4.12 -16.39 -9.72
C THR A 88 5.37 -17.12 -9.22
N GLN A 89 5.81 -16.84 -8.00
CA GLN A 89 6.93 -17.56 -7.39
C GLN A 89 6.64 -19.04 -7.15
N ALA A 90 5.45 -19.38 -6.63
CA ALA A 90 5.07 -20.78 -6.43
C ALA A 90 5.10 -21.55 -7.76
N ALA A 91 4.52 -20.98 -8.81
CA ALA A 91 4.54 -21.58 -10.16
C ALA A 91 5.96 -21.76 -10.71
N ALA A 92 6.86 -20.80 -10.47
CA ALA A 92 8.26 -20.90 -10.89
C ALA A 92 9.01 -22.01 -10.13
N MET A 93 8.77 -22.16 -8.82
CA MET A 93 9.36 -23.23 -8.02
C MET A 93 8.89 -24.62 -8.47
N ASP A 94 7.59 -24.78 -8.74
CA ASP A 94 7.02 -26.04 -9.25
C ASP A 94 7.62 -26.42 -10.61
N SER A 95 7.77 -25.44 -11.50
CA SER A 95 8.41 -25.65 -12.82
C SER A 95 9.88 -26.08 -12.69
N ILE A 96 10.63 -25.46 -11.77
CA ILE A 96 12.03 -25.86 -11.49
C ILE A 96 12.06 -27.28 -10.92
N ALA A 97 11.20 -27.60 -9.95
CA ALA A 97 11.14 -28.94 -9.35
C ALA A 97 10.82 -30.02 -10.40
N GLN A 98 9.86 -29.77 -11.30
CA GLN A 98 9.56 -30.66 -12.42
C GLN A 98 10.74 -30.82 -13.39
N GLY A 99 11.40 -29.71 -13.75
CA GLY A 99 12.57 -29.74 -14.64
C GLY A 99 13.74 -30.51 -14.03
N SER A 100 13.99 -30.34 -12.73
CA SER A 100 14.98 -31.10 -11.97
C SER A 100 14.63 -32.57 -11.89
N ALA A 101 13.38 -32.93 -11.57
CA ALA A 101 12.93 -34.31 -11.53
C ALA A 101 13.05 -35.00 -12.89
N THR A 102 12.72 -34.29 -13.97
CA THR A 102 12.86 -34.78 -15.35
C THR A 102 14.32 -35.02 -15.70
N SER A 103 15.18 -34.04 -15.41
CA SER A 103 16.63 -34.14 -15.66
C SER A 103 17.25 -35.30 -14.89
N GLN A 104 16.86 -35.50 -13.64
CA GLN A 104 17.32 -36.60 -12.81
C GLN A 104 16.87 -37.96 -13.38
N ALA A 105 15.60 -38.09 -13.78
CA ALA A 105 15.09 -39.31 -14.40
C ALA A 105 15.81 -39.66 -15.70
N VAL A 106 16.14 -38.67 -16.53
CA VAL A 106 16.94 -38.87 -17.76
C VAL A 106 18.36 -39.32 -17.43
N PHE A 107 19.00 -38.69 -16.44
CA PHE A 107 20.34 -39.07 -16.01
C PHE A 107 20.38 -40.49 -15.44
N ASP A 108 19.41 -40.86 -14.61
CA ASP A 108 19.29 -42.20 -14.05
C ASP A 108 19.03 -43.25 -15.14
N ALA A 109 18.25 -42.91 -16.17
CA ALA A 109 18.03 -43.78 -17.33
C ALA A 109 19.32 -43.98 -18.14
N LEU A 110 20.12 -42.93 -18.35
CA LEU A 110 21.41 -43.02 -19.04
C LEU A 110 22.49 -43.76 -18.24
N LYS A 111 22.46 -43.64 -16.91
CA LYS A 111 23.42 -44.31 -16.01
C LYS A 111 23.20 -45.82 -15.93
N ASN A 112 21.95 -46.28 -16.14
CA ASN A 112 21.56 -47.68 -16.06
C ASN A 112 21.42 -48.36 -17.43
N ALA A 113 21.82 -47.68 -18.52
CA ALA A 113 21.90 -48.19 -19.88
C ALA A 113 23.31 -48.67 -20.21
#